data_AF-A0A9N8E1N3-F1
#
_entry.id   AF-A0A9N8E1N3-F1
#
_cell.length_a   1.000
_cell.length_b   1.000
_cell.length_c   1.000
_cell.angle_alpha   90.00
_cell.angle_beta   90.00
_cell.angle_gamma   90.00
#
_symmetry.space_group_name_H-M   'P 1'
#
loop_
_entity.id
_entity.type
_entity.pdbx_description
1 polymer ?
#
loop_
_entity_poly.entity_id
_entity_poly.type
_entity_poly.pdbx_seq_one_letter_code
_entity_poly.pdbx_strand_id
1 'polypeptide(L)'
;MAATIDIINTSRIEEEDEEDEYEDEYGGAFRSVSADIVEKKGAEVKKIGHIYATVVDRSLMRGRFLTTMDEKSASLQQIGIAIFEPKNGQTRLQSLAATDDKDSILVIDKLHVDDDYKKDGASDVGATAIRKFLSLPEVIEDVSCAVYEVDPREAMTKEELTAKEEKDAEERHGMWMGGPSKAPDTAESIKKEEEEQCQWQAFQHADANQFLRVGFFQDRALAKSGHGNFLVATHAHWCRDMLSHEQAKAIAFFKPAKQNPKPTGKDSELQKAVIDGGADMEKTVKSIVEQGGSIARSFALHAATATDSKKGVLLLLRLDRDACLNSIDSNGQTPLMIAAGMMAGKSKKDESAEVLDILLAAGADRSIQNSGGMTAYGVFQAVSKEYQLMMETMTGRKAPVPLQKRQYQEEVTEKLLPPEGPSAADKTGGNMEGLVQFDE
;
A
#
# COMPACT_ATOMS: atom_id res chain seq x y z
N MET A 1 -46.77 -7.47 -1.02
CA MET A 1 -45.70 -8.38 -0.60
C MET A 1 -44.42 -7.58 -0.55
N ALA A 2 -43.58 -7.74 0.48
CA ALA A 2 -42.27 -7.08 0.50
C ALA A 2 -41.42 -7.62 -0.66
N ALA A 3 -40.69 -6.75 -1.34
CA ALA A 3 -39.74 -7.17 -2.37
C ALA A 3 -38.57 -7.92 -1.71
N THR A 4 -38.12 -9.01 -2.31
CA THR A 4 -36.96 -9.78 -1.81
C THR A 4 -35.83 -9.76 -2.83
N ILE A 5 -34.61 -9.51 -2.36
CA ILE A 5 -33.39 -9.58 -3.19
C ILE A 5 -32.93 -11.02 -3.30
N ASP A 6 -32.61 -11.44 -4.51
CA ASP A 6 -32.05 -12.76 -4.81
C ASP A 6 -30.93 -12.67 -5.83
N ILE A 7 -30.21 -13.78 -6.01
CA ILE A 7 -29.24 -13.92 -7.10
C ILE A 7 -29.65 -15.09 -7.99
N ILE A 8 -29.36 -14.97 -9.28
CA ILE A 8 -29.49 -16.06 -10.25
C ILE A 8 -28.08 -16.37 -10.75
N ASN A 9 -27.56 -17.56 -10.44
CA ASN A 9 -26.26 -18.00 -10.93
C ASN A 9 -26.29 -18.09 -12.46
N THR A 10 -25.48 -17.29 -13.14
CA THR A 10 -25.38 -17.20 -14.60
C THR A 10 -24.14 -17.90 -15.15
N SER A 11 -23.25 -18.40 -14.28
CA SER A 11 -21.99 -19.06 -14.64
C SER A 11 -22.14 -20.28 -15.55
N ARG A 12 -23.37 -20.81 -15.69
CA ARG A 12 -23.70 -21.97 -16.52
C ARG A 12 -24.35 -21.61 -17.86
N ILE A 13 -24.60 -20.32 -18.10
CA ILE A 13 -25.34 -19.83 -19.27
C ILE A 13 -24.37 -19.25 -20.32
N GLU A 14 -23.14 -18.92 -19.94
CA GLU A 14 -22.08 -18.48 -20.86
C GLU A 14 -21.28 -19.67 -21.45
N GLU A 15 -21.93 -20.81 -21.67
CA GLU A 15 -21.43 -21.79 -22.65
C GLU A 15 -21.60 -21.18 -24.06
N GLU A 16 -20.60 -20.38 -24.44
CA GLU A 16 -20.07 -20.21 -25.80
C GLU A 16 -21.05 -19.71 -26.89
N ASP A 17 -20.98 -18.40 -27.17
CA ASP A 17 -20.90 -17.99 -28.58
C ASP A 17 -19.51 -18.45 -29.08
N GLU A 18 -19.50 -19.61 -29.75
CA GLU A 18 -18.40 -20.53 -30.14
C GLU A 18 -17.18 -19.96 -30.93
N GLU A 19 -16.82 -18.68 -30.89
CA GLU A 19 -15.80 -18.13 -31.82
C GLU A 19 -14.37 -17.97 -31.30
N ASP A 20 -14.11 -18.12 -29.99
CA ASP A 20 -12.75 -17.99 -29.43
C ASP A 20 -12.42 -19.16 -28.48
N GLU A 21 -12.38 -20.38 -29.03
CA GLU A 21 -11.90 -21.62 -28.38
C GLU A 21 -10.35 -21.54 -28.19
N TYR A 22 -9.87 -20.50 -27.49
CA TYR A 22 -8.52 -20.49 -26.96
C TYR A 22 -8.50 -21.52 -25.82
N GLU A 23 -7.93 -22.70 -26.10
CA GLU A 23 -7.58 -23.67 -25.05
C GLU A 23 -6.96 -22.89 -23.88
N ASP A 24 -7.59 -22.94 -22.70
CA ASP A 24 -7.08 -22.23 -21.53
C ASP A 24 -5.66 -22.73 -21.26
N GLU A 25 -4.67 -21.93 -21.67
CA GLU A 25 -3.24 -22.24 -21.53
C GLU A 25 -2.85 -22.49 -20.05
N TYR A 26 -3.74 -22.13 -19.13
CA TYR A 26 -3.60 -22.27 -17.70
C TYR A 26 -4.26 -23.51 -17.11
N GLY A 27 -4.84 -24.39 -17.95
CA GLY A 27 -5.35 -25.69 -17.54
C GLY A 27 -6.51 -25.62 -16.55
N GLY A 28 -7.36 -24.58 -16.64
CA GLY A 28 -8.49 -24.37 -15.75
C GLY A 28 -8.15 -23.63 -14.45
N ALA A 29 -6.97 -23.00 -14.37
CA ALA A 29 -6.57 -22.25 -13.16
C ALA A 29 -7.48 -21.06 -12.85
N PHE A 30 -8.22 -20.55 -13.85
CA PHE A 30 -9.15 -19.45 -13.70
C PHE A 30 -10.56 -19.88 -14.11
N ARG A 31 -11.50 -19.82 -13.16
CA ARG A 31 -12.91 -20.11 -13.40
C ARG A 31 -13.74 -18.86 -13.12
N SER A 32 -14.41 -18.33 -14.13
CA SER A 32 -15.36 -17.24 -13.95
C SER A 32 -16.62 -17.73 -13.24
N VAL A 33 -17.11 -16.93 -12.29
CA VAL A 33 -18.37 -17.13 -11.58
C VAL A 33 -19.14 -15.82 -11.64
N SER A 34 -20.34 -15.86 -12.19
CA SER A 34 -21.20 -14.69 -12.35
C SER A 34 -22.60 -14.95 -11.83
N ALA A 35 -23.24 -13.89 -11.33
CA ALA A 35 -24.64 -13.95 -10.92
C ALA A 35 -25.36 -12.63 -11.18
N ASP A 36 -26.59 -12.75 -11.68
CA ASP A 36 -27.50 -11.62 -11.82
C ASP A 36 -28.18 -11.32 -10.49
N ILE A 37 -28.17 -10.05 -10.09
CA ILE A 37 -28.88 -9.57 -8.91
C ILE A 37 -30.31 -9.26 -9.33
N VAL A 38 -31.30 -9.86 -8.67
CA VAL A 38 -32.71 -9.71 -9.03
C VAL A 38 -33.58 -9.26 -7.86
N GLU A 39 -34.52 -8.36 -8.15
CA GLU A 39 -35.64 -8.03 -7.25
C GLU A 39 -36.82 -8.93 -7.60
N LYS A 40 -37.35 -9.65 -6.60
CA LYS A 40 -38.56 -10.48 -6.75
C LYS A 40 -39.74 -9.79 -6.07
N LYS A 41 -40.81 -9.57 -6.83
CA LYS A 41 -42.11 -9.02 -6.36
C LYS A 41 -43.25 -9.95 -6.81
N GLY A 42 -43.53 -10.97 -6.00
CA GLY A 42 -44.49 -12.02 -6.39
C GLY A 42 -43.91 -12.88 -7.51
N ALA A 43 -44.54 -12.86 -8.68
CA ALA A 43 -44.07 -13.58 -9.88
C ALA A 43 -43.14 -12.75 -10.77
N GLU A 44 -43.04 -11.45 -10.54
CA GLU A 44 -42.18 -10.55 -11.32
C GLU A 44 -40.73 -10.64 -10.82
N VAL A 45 -39.80 -10.84 -11.76
CA VAL A 45 -38.35 -10.87 -11.52
C VAL A 45 -37.72 -9.77 -12.35
N LYS A 46 -37.14 -8.77 -11.70
CA LYS A 46 -36.43 -7.67 -12.36
C LYS A 46 -34.93 -7.80 -12.09
N LYS A 47 -34.10 -7.83 -13.14
CA LYS A 47 -32.64 -7.68 -13.02
C LYS A 47 -32.31 -6.26 -12.57
N ILE A 48 -31.48 -6.13 -11.55
CA ILE A 48 -31.15 -4.85 -10.90
C ILE A 48 -29.64 -4.69 -10.66
N GLY A 49 -28.84 -5.60 -11.20
CA GLY A 49 -27.39 -5.63 -11.00
C GLY A 49 -26.76 -6.94 -11.43
N HIS A 50 -25.45 -7.05 -11.25
CA HIS A 50 -24.67 -8.25 -11.51
C HIS A 50 -23.41 -8.31 -10.63
N ILE A 51 -22.94 -9.52 -10.34
CA ILE A 51 -21.65 -9.79 -9.69
C ILE A 51 -20.82 -10.65 -10.63
N TYR A 52 -19.57 -10.26 -10.84
CA TYR A 52 -18.58 -11.04 -11.57
C TYR A 52 -17.39 -11.31 -10.64
N ALA A 53 -16.93 -12.55 -10.63
CA ALA A 53 -15.78 -12.97 -9.85
C ALA A 53 -15.00 -14.05 -10.59
N THR A 54 -13.72 -14.16 -10.26
CA THR A 54 -12.82 -15.19 -10.76
C THR A 54 -12.37 -16.06 -9.59
N VAL A 55 -12.64 -17.37 -9.66
CA VAL A 55 -12.03 -18.36 -8.79
C VAL A 55 -10.68 -18.72 -9.37
N VAL A 56 -9.63 -18.56 -8.56
CA VAL A 56 -8.24 -18.80 -8.94
C VAL A 56 -7.73 -20.03 -8.19
N ASP A 57 -7.48 -21.14 -8.89
CA ASP A 57 -6.92 -22.37 -8.32
C ASP A 57 -5.38 -22.30 -8.31
N ARG A 58 -4.82 -22.09 -7.12
CA ARG A 58 -3.37 -21.93 -6.93
C ARG A 58 -2.62 -23.24 -7.07
N SER A 59 -3.28 -24.40 -6.93
CA SER A 59 -2.63 -25.71 -7.05
C SER A 59 -2.09 -25.96 -8.46
N LEU A 60 -2.80 -25.43 -9.46
CA LEU A 60 -2.48 -25.56 -10.88
C LEU A 60 -1.35 -24.62 -11.33
N MET A 61 -0.96 -23.67 -10.47
CA MET A 61 0.04 -22.63 -10.76
C MET A 61 1.31 -22.74 -9.92
N ARG A 62 1.50 -23.85 -9.19
CA ARG A 62 2.67 -24.05 -8.32
C ARG A 62 3.99 -23.89 -9.08
N GLY A 63 4.85 -23.01 -8.57
CA GLY A 63 6.15 -22.68 -9.18
C GLY A 63 6.14 -21.45 -10.07
N ARG A 64 4.96 -20.96 -10.50
CA ARG A 64 4.79 -19.84 -11.45
C ARG A 64 3.59 -18.94 -11.12
N PHE A 65 3.08 -18.97 -9.88
CA PHE A 65 1.83 -18.32 -9.50
C PHE A 65 1.74 -16.86 -9.96
N LEU A 66 2.71 -16.02 -9.58
CA LEU A 66 2.66 -14.60 -9.92
C LEU A 66 2.77 -14.34 -11.42
N THR A 67 3.58 -15.11 -12.13
CA THR A 67 3.69 -15.02 -13.60
C THR A 67 2.34 -15.34 -14.26
N THR A 68 1.65 -16.37 -13.80
CA THR A 68 0.34 -16.73 -14.35
C THR A 68 -0.75 -15.70 -14.03
N MET A 69 -0.70 -15.07 -12.85
CA MET A 69 -1.60 -13.95 -12.51
C MET A 69 -1.35 -12.72 -13.39
N ASP A 70 -0.08 -12.40 -13.67
CA ASP A 70 0.34 -11.29 -14.55
C ASP A 70 -0.17 -11.46 -15.98
N GLU A 71 0.00 -12.67 -16.53
CA GLU A 71 -0.45 -12.98 -17.89
C GLU A 71 -1.99 -12.90 -18.01
N LYS A 72 -2.74 -13.20 -16.94
CA LYS A 72 -4.20 -13.15 -16.95
C LYS A 72 -4.75 -11.72 -16.89
N SER A 73 -4.31 -10.92 -15.92
CA SER A 73 -4.72 -9.50 -15.84
C SER A 73 -3.82 -8.68 -14.90
N ALA A 74 -3.72 -7.38 -15.18
CA ALA A 74 -2.99 -6.45 -14.32
C ALA A 74 -3.57 -6.38 -12.88
N SER A 75 -4.90 -6.49 -12.71
CA SER A 75 -5.52 -6.48 -11.38
C SER A 75 -5.16 -7.75 -10.58
N LEU A 76 -5.21 -8.92 -11.22
CA LEU A 76 -4.77 -10.16 -10.61
C LEU A 76 -3.27 -10.12 -10.25
N GLN A 77 -2.42 -9.54 -11.10
CA GLN A 77 -1.02 -9.31 -10.76
C GLN A 77 -0.86 -8.52 -9.45
N GLN A 78 -1.58 -7.40 -9.31
CA GLN A 78 -1.51 -6.55 -8.12
C GLN A 78 -1.97 -7.31 -6.87
N ILE A 79 -3.06 -8.06 -6.96
CA ILE A 79 -3.54 -8.94 -5.89
C ILE A 79 -2.49 -10.00 -5.53
N GLY A 80 -1.88 -10.62 -6.55
CA GLY A 80 -0.81 -11.60 -6.41
C GLY A 80 0.40 -11.05 -5.66
N ILE A 81 0.88 -9.86 -6.04
CA ILE A 81 2.01 -9.17 -5.39
C ILE A 81 1.69 -8.79 -3.94
N ALA A 82 0.48 -8.28 -3.72
CA ALA A 82 0.08 -7.71 -2.44
C ALA A 82 -0.19 -8.77 -1.38
N ILE A 83 -0.83 -9.89 -1.74
CA ILE A 83 -1.39 -10.84 -0.77
C ILE A 83 -0.59 -12.15 -0.70
N PHE A 84 0.06 -12.55 -1.79
CA PHE A 84 0.58 -13.91 -1.92
C PHE A 84 2.09 -13.94 -2.20
N GLU A 85 2.73 -15.06 -1.87
CA GLU A 85 4.12 -15.28 -2.26
C GLU A 85 4.22 -15.65 -3.75
N PRO A 86 5.28 -15.21 -4.46
CA PRO A 86 5.28 -15.26 -5.93
C PRO A 86 5.28 -16.65 -6.56
N LYS A 87 5.76 -17.67 -5.85
CA LYS A 87 6.08 -18.98 -6.42
C LYS A 87 4.90 -19.93 -6.38
N ASN A 88 4.28 -20.15 -5.22
CA ASN A 88 3.20 -21.11 -5.04
C ASN A 88 1.88 -20.44 -4.61
N GLY A 89 1.86 -19.11 -4.49
CA GLY A 89 0.67 -18.36 -4.15
C GLY A 89 0.21 -18.51 -2.70
N GLN A 90 1.04 -18.99 -1.76
CA GLN A 90 0.68 -19.01 -0.33
C GLN A 90 0.45 -17.59 0.20
N THR A 91 -0.48 -17.40 1.14
CA THR A 91 -0.74 -16.06 1.67
C THR A 91 0.41 -15.57 2.53
N ARG A 92 0.75 -14.28 2.39
CA ARG A 92 1.69 -13.56 3.24
C ARG A 92 1.00 -12.92 4.45
N LEU A 93 -0.32 -12.83 4.41
CA LEU A 93 -1.11 -12.15 5.43
C LEU A 93 -1.40 -13.08 6.60
N GLN A 94 -0.96 -12.68 7.78
CA GLN A 94 -1.23 -13.43 9.01
C GLN A 94 -2.74 -13.60 9.29
N SER A 95 -3.55 -12.62 8.88
CA SER A 95 -5.01 -12.65 9.02
C SER A 95 -5.69 -13.73 8.17
N LEU A 96 -5.00 -14.21 7.12
CA LEU A 96 -5.48 -15.27 6.22
C LEU A 96 -4.76 -16.61 6.44
N ALA A 97 -3.64 -16.63 7.17
CA ALA A 97 -2.77 -17.80 7.32
C ALA A 97 -3.48 -19.04 7.88
N ALA A 98 -4.48 -18.86 8.75
CA ALA A 98 -5.25 -19.98 9.32
C ALA A 98 -6.17 -20.68 8.33
N THR A 99 -6.48 -20.05 7.20
CA THR A 99 -7.39 -20.56 6.16
C THR A 99 -6.68 -20.79 4.83
N ASP A 100 -5.34 -20.73 4.81
CA ASP A 100 -4.53 -20.91 3.61
C ASP A 100 -4.37 -22.40 3.20
N ASP A 101 -5.22 -23.27 3.73
CA ASP A 101 -5.20 -24.72 3.52
C ASP A 101 -5.91 -25.17 2.23
N LYS A 102 -6.87 -24.37 1.74
CA LYS A 102 -7.49 -24.62 0.43
C LYS A 102 -6.69 -23.97 -0.68
N ASP A 103 -6.56 -24.66 -1.81
CA ASP A 103 -5.75 -24.17 -2.94
C ASP A 103 -6.42 -23.01 -3.71
N SER A 104 -7.73 -22.74 -3.58
CA SER A 104 -8.39 -21.69 -4.39
C SER A 104 -8.69 -20.40 -3.63
N ILE A 105 -8.67 -19.27 -4.34
CA ILE A 105 -9.09 -17.94 -3.85
C ILE A 105 -10.20 -17.39 -4.75
N LEU A 106 -11.07 -16.54 -4.21
CA LEU A 106 -12.08 -15.82 -4.99
C LEU A 106 -11.66 -14.37 -5.14
N VAL A 107 -11.59 -13.87 -6.36
CA VAL A 107 -11.39 -12.45 -6.65
C VAL A 107 -12.71 -11.90 -7.18
N ILE A 108 -13.34 -10.99 -6.45
CA ILE A 108 -14.55 -10.31 -6.92
C ILE A 108 -14.10 -9.18 -7.83
N ASP A 109 -14.26 -9.38 -9.14
CA ASP A 109 -13.80 -8.44 -10.16
C ASP A 109 -14.73 -7.23 -10.27
N LYS A 110 -16.03 -7.46 -10.17
CA LYS A 110 -17.05 -6.41 -10.33
C LYS A 110 -18.31 -6.71 -9.53
N LEU A 111 -18.82 -5.67 -8.88
CA LEU A 111 -20.16 -5.65 -8.30
C LEU A 111 -20.88 -4.39 -8.78
N HIS A 112 -21.95 -4.58 -9.52
CA HIS A 112 -22.79 -3.48 -9.98
C HIS A 112 -24.22 -3.65 -9.49
N VAL A 113 -24.78 -2.56 -8.96
CA VAL A 113 -26.18 -2.44 -8.55
C VAL A 113 -26.73 -1.18 -9.19
N ASP A 114 -27.92 -1.25 -9.78
CA ASP A 114 -28.55 -0.12 -10.44
C ASP A 114 -28.74 1.06 -9.47
N ASP A 115 -28.57 2.29 -9.98
CA ASP A 115 -28.61 3.54 -9.20
C ASP A 115 -29.89 3.70 -8.35
N ASP A 116 -31.02 3.21 -8.83
CA ASP A 116 -32.31 3.21 -8.13
C ASP A 116 -32.26 2.50 -6.76
N TYR A 117 -31.28 1.59 -6.57
CA TYR A 117 -31.06 0.80 -5.38
C TYR A 117 -29.84 1.25 -4.56
N LYS A 118 -29.10 2.30 -4.99
CA LYS A 118 -27.88 2.82 -4.34
C LYS A 118 -28.12 3.99 -3.34
N LYS A 119 -29.38 4.28 -2.98
CA LYS A 119 -29.82 5.55 -2.33
C LYS A 119 -29.07 6.02 -1.07
N ASP A 120 -28.39 5.15 -0.32
CA ASP A 120 -27.67 5.50 0.92
C ASP A 120 -26.18 5.12 0.93
N GLY A 121 -25.57 4.96 -0.24
CA GLY A 121 -24.11 4.78 -0.38
C GLY A 121 -23.55 3.45 0.16
N ALA A 122 -24.41 2.46 0.42
CA ALA A 122 -24.07 1.02 0.52
C ALA A 122 -25.40 0.25 0.56
N SER A 123 -25.83 -0.28 -0.57
CA SER A 123 -27.16 -0.85 -0.66
C SER A 123 -27.28 -2.12 0.21
N ASP A 124 -28.34 -2.21 1.03
CA ASP A 124 -28.77 -3.50 1.64
C ASP A 124 -28.84 -4.60 0.58
N VAL A 125 -29.19 -4.20 -0.65
CA VAL A 125 -29.20 -5.01 -1.85
C VAL A 125 -27.82 -5.60 -2.15
N GLY A 126 -26.77 -4.79 -2.25
CA GLY A 126 -25.40 -5.20 -2.55
C GLY A 126 -24.84 -6.12 -1.48
N ALA A 127 -24.97 -5.76 -0.20
CA ALA A 127 -24.53 -6.63 0.90
C ALA A 127 -25.28 -7.98 0.90
N THR A 128 -26.60 -7.96 0.68
CA THR A 128 -27.40 -9.19 0.57
C THR A 128 -26.99 -10.02 -0.64
N ALA A 129 -26.72 -9.39 -1.78
CA ALA A 129 -26.30 -10.05 -3.01
C ALA A 129 -24.92 -10.70 -2.84
N ILE A 130 -23.94 -9.98 -2.28
CA ILE A 130 -22.61 -10.52 -1.95
C ILE A 130 -22.75 -11.73 -1.01
N ARG A 131 -23.55 -11.62 0.06
CA ARG A 131 -23.74 -12.72 1.01
C ARG A 131 -24.31 -13.97 0.35
N LYS A 132 -25.29 -13.80 -0.52
CA LYS A 132 -25.86 -14.91 -1.29
C LYS A 132 -24.85 -15.48 -2.28
N PHE A 133 -24.07 -14.62 -2.95
CA PHE A 133 -23.06 -15.01 -3.93
C PHE A 133 -21.95 -15.85 -3.29
N LEU A 134 -21.46 -15.44 -2.12
CA LEU A 134 -20.48 -16.20 -1.34
C LEU A 134 -21.02 -17.52 -0.78
N SER A 135 -22.34 -17.71 -0.80
CA SER A 135 -23.00 -18.95 -0.37
C SER A 135 -23.28 -19.90 -1.54
N LEU A 136 -22.89 -19.54 -2.77
CA LEU A 136 -22.99 -20.44 -3.92
C LEU A 136 -22.08 -21.67 -3.67
N PRO A 137 -22.55 -22.90 -3.96
CA PRO A 137 -21.76 -24.12 -3.79
C PRO A 137 -20.38 -24.05 -4.46
N GLU A 138 -20.32 -23.45 -5.66
CA GLU A 138 -19.12 -23.27 -6.47
C GLU A 138 -18.08 -22.33 -5.83
N VAL A 139 -18.52 -21.52 -4.85
CA VAL A 139 -17.66 -20.61 -4.10
C VAL A 139 -17.29 -21.22 -2.75
N ILE A 140 -18.27 -21.72 -2.00
CA ILE A 140 -18.08 -22.11 -0.59
C ILE A 140 -17.17 -23.34 -0.41
N GLU A 141 -17.21 -24.29 -1.35
CA GLU A 141 -16.48 -25.55 -1.24
C GLU A 141 -14.98 -25.36 -1.48
N ASP A 142 -14.61 -24.58 -2.51
CA ASP A 142 -13.23 -24.51 -3.00
C ASP A 142 -12.41 -23.34 -2.45
N VAL A 143 -13.07 -22.25 -2.01
CA VAL A 143 -12.40 -20.98 -1.72
C VAL A 143 -11.92 -20.88 -0.27
N SER A 144 -10.64 -20.54 -0.09
CA SER A 144 -10.00 -20.21 1.20
C SER A 144 -10.38 -18.80 1.69
N CYS A 145 -10.18 -17.81 0.81
CA CYS A 145 -10.45 -16.40 1.05
C CYS A 145 -11.01 -15.71 -0.19
N ALA A 146 -11.73 -14.62 0.04
CA ALA A 146 -12.22 -13.72 -0.99
C ALA A 146 -11.49 -12.38 -0.91
N VAL A 147 -11.19 -11.81 -2.07
CA VAL A 147 -10.50 -10.53 -2.24
C VAL A 147 -11.38 -9.64 -3.09
N TYR A 148 -11.48 -8.36 -2.71
CA TYR A 148 -12.14 -7.33 -3.48
C TYR A 148 -11.27 -6.08 -3.54
N GLU A 149 -11.10 -5.52 -4.73
CA GLU A 149 -10.48 -4.21 -4.91
C GLU A 149 -11.56 -3.13 -4.88
N VAL A 150 -11.52 -2.29 -3.85
CA VAL A 150 -12.45 -1.17 -3.69
C VAL A 150 -12.34 -0.23 -4.88
N ASP A 151 -13.45 -0.06 -5.58
CA ASP A 151 -13.55 0.83 -6.73
C ASP A 151 -14.43 2.03 -6.39
N PRO A 152 -13.84 3.18 -6.00
CA PRO A 152 -14.60 4.37 -5.67
C PRO A 152 -15.52 4.85 -6.80
N ARG A 153 -15.27 4.48 -8.06
CA ARG A 153 -16.16 4.83 -9.19
C ARG A 153 -17.53 4.19 -9.06
N GLU A 154 -17.65 3.04 -8.41
CA GLU A 154 -18.95 2.39 -8.17
C GLU A 154 -19.82 3.15 -7.15
N ALA A 155 -19.22 4.02 -6.34
CA ALA A 155 -19.93 4.88 -5.39
C ALA A 155 -20.23 6.29 -5.93
N MET A 156 -19.68 6.67 -7.09
CA MET A 156 -19.87 8.00 -7.68
C MET A 156 -21.20 8.08 -8.43
N THR A 157 -21.82 9.26 -8.47
CA THR A 157 -22.92 9.49 -9.41
C THR A 157 -22.39 9.54 -10.85
N LYS A 158 -23.27 9.39 -11.84
CA LYS A 158 -22.89 9.50 -13.25
C LYS A 158 -22.24 10.84 -13.56
N GLU A 159 -22.77 11.93 -13.00
CA GLU A 159 -22.23 13.28 -13.18
C GLU A 159 -20.83 13.42 -12.58
N GLU A 160 -20.62 12.88 -11.37
CA GLU A 160 -19.31 12.88 -10.70
C GLU A 160 -18.28 12.06 -11.48
N LEU A 161 -18.69 10.89 -11.99
CA LEU A 161 -17.84 10.01 -12.78
C LEU A 161 -17.43 10.69 -14.09
N THR A 162 -18.38 11.28 -14.83
CA THR A 162 -18.09 12.03 -16.05
C THR A 162 -17.14 13.20 -15.78
N ALA A 163 -17.35 13.97 -14.72
CA ALA A 163 -16.46 15.08 -14.35
C ALA A 163 -15.03 14.60 -14.02
N LYS A 164 -14.90 13.45 -13.36
CA LYS A 164 -13.61 12.84 -13.05
C LYS A 164 -12.92 12.31 -14.32
N GLU A 165 -13.64 11.66 -15.21
CA GLU A 165 -13.12 11.16 -16.48
C GLU A 165 -12.65 12.29 -17.41
N GLU A 166 -13.40 13.39 -17.48
CA GLU A 166 -13.01 14.60 -18.22
C GLU A 166 -11.72 15.19 -17.64
N LYS A 167 -11.63 15.33 -16.31
CA LYS A 167 -10.42 15.82 -15.64
C LYS A 167 -9.21 14.90 -15.90
N ASP A 168 -9.38 13.58 -15.79
CA ASP A 168 -8.29 12.63 -16.03
C ASP A 168 -7.88 12.60 -17.51
N ALA A 169 -8.82 12.84 -18.44
CA ALA A 169 -8.52 13.01 -19.85
C ALA A 169 -7.72 14.29 -20.12
N GLU A 170 -8.08 15.41 -19.49
CA GLU A 170 -7.32 16.67 -19.57
C GLU A 170 -5.90 16.53 -19.03
N GLU A 171 -5.74 15.88 -17.87
CA GLU A 171 -4.42 15.63 -17.25
C GLU A 171 -3.55 14.73 -18.16
N ARG A 172 -4.11 13.64 -18.69
CA ARG A 172 -3.41 12.76 -19.64
C ARG A 172 -3.04 13.48 -20.94
N HIS A 173 -3.94 14.32 -21.46
CA HIS A 173 -3.67 15.11 -22.66
C HIS A 173 -2.54 16.12 -22.43
N GLY A 174 -2.55 16.81 -21.29
CA GLY A 174 -1.46 17.71 -20.89
C GLY A 174 -0.12 17.00 -20.76
N MET A 175 -0.10 15.80 -20.17
CA MET A 175 1.11 14.99 -20.04
C MET A 175 1.65 14.54 -21.41
N TRP A 176 0.77 14.13 -22.34
CA TRP A 176 1.17 13.69 -23.68
C TRP A 176 1.69 14.84 -24.56
N MET A 177 1.11 16.03 -24.42
CA MET A 177 1.49 17.22 -25.20
C MET A 177 2.76 17.92 -24.69
N GLY A 178 3.47 17.33 -23.71
CA GLY A 178 4.62 17.98 -23.08
C GLY A 178 4.24 19.30 -22.42
N GLY A 179 3.01 19.37 -21.89
CA GLY A 179 2.51 20.54 -21.18
C GLY A 179 3.45 20.98 -20.06
N PRO A 180 3.40 22.27 -19.66
CA PRO A 180 4.27 22.79 -18.61
C PRO A 180 4.18 21.89 -17.37
N SER A 181 5.33 21.61 -16.74
CA SER A 181 5.39 20.85 -15.48
C SER A 181 4.34 21.38 -14.51
N LYS A 182 3.61 20.48 -13.83
CA LYS A 182 2.57 20.80 -12.82
C LYS A 182 2.94 22.10 -12.11
N ALA A 183 2.06 23.11 -12.17
CA ALA A 183 2.32 24.42 -11.59
C ALA A 183 2.80 24.25 -10.13
N PRO A 184 3.74 25.09 -9.64
CA PRO A 184 4.29 24.93 -8.31
C PRO A 184 3.17 24.86 -7.27
N ASP A 185 3.29 23.92 -6.33
CA ASP A 185 2.28 23.67 -5.31
C ASP A 185 2.03 24.96 -4.49
N THR A 186 0.91 25.63 -4.76
CA THR A 186 0.44 26.78 -3.98
C THR A 186 -0.37 26.26 -2.79
N ALA A 187 -0.53 27.08 -1.74
CA ALA A 187 -1.38 26.70 -0.61
C ALA A 187 -2.82 26.37 -1.04
N GLU A 188 -3.33 27.05 -2.07
CA GLU A 188 -4.65 26.77 -2.64
C GLU A 188 -4.69 25.45 -3.43
N SER A 189 -3.64 25.12 -4.21
CA SER A 189 -3.60 23.85 -4.93
C SER A 189 -3.48 22.66 -3.98
N ILE A 190 -2.70 22.80 -2.91
CA ILE A 190 -2.59 21.78 -1.84
C ILE A 190 -3.94 21.57 -1.17
N LYS A 191 -4.65 22.66 -0.79
CA LYS A 191 -5.98 22.55 -0.17
C LYS A 191 -6.98 21.86 -1.09
N LYS A 192 -6.97 22.19 -2.38
CA LYS A 192 -7.84 21.54 -3.38
C LYS A 192 -7.52 20.06 -3.52
N GLU A 193 -6.24 19.69 -3.57
CA GLU A 193 -5.80 18.29 -3.63
C GLU A 193 -6.19 17.52 -2.35
N GLU A 194 -6.10 18.14 -1.17
CA GLU A 194 -6.57 17.56 0.09
C GLU A 194 -8.10 17.36 0.10
N GLU A 195 -8.87 18.31 -0.42
CA GLU A 195 -10.33 18.21 -0.55
C GLU A 195 -10.74 17.07 -1.51
N GLU A 196 -10.09 17.00 -2.68
CA GLU A 196 -10.30 15.94 -3.66
C GLU A 196 -9.91 14.56 -3.11
N GLN A 197 -8.78 14.47 -2.39
CA GLN A 197 -8.36 13.24 -1.73
C GLN A 197 -9.35 12.81 -0.63
N CYS A 198 -9.87 13.76 0.15
CA CYS A 198 -10.88 13.49 1.16
C CYS A 198 -12.19 12.98 0.53
N GLN A 199 -12.61 13.57 -0.59
CA GLN A 199 -13.77 13.11 -1.33
C GLN A 199 -13.56 11.72 -1.93
N TRP A 200 -12.39 11.47 -2.52
CA TRP A 200 -12.03 10.15 -3.05
C TRP A 200 -12.06 9.06 -1.97
N GLN A 201 -11.51 9.34 -0.79
CA GLN A 201 -11.59 8.42 0.35
C GLN A 201 -13.02 8.17 0.81
N ALA A 202 -13.91 9.18 0.74
CA ALA A 202 -15.31 9.00 1.06
C ALA A 202 -16.01 8.05 0.07
N PHE A 203 -15.72 8.16 -1.24
CA PHE A 203 -16.22 7.21 -2.24
C PHE A 203 -15.68 5.79 -2.05
N GLN A 204 -14.39 5.65 -1.73
CA GLN A 204 -13.81 4.34 -1.40
C GLN A 204 -14.52 3.70 -0.21
N HIS A 205 -14.80 4.48 0.83
CA HIS A 205 -15.51 3.99 2.00
C HIS A 205 -16.96 3.62 1.70
N ALA A 206 -17.64 4.42 0.88
CA ALA A 206 -18.99 4.13 0.41
C ALA A 206 -19.07 2.81 -0.37
N ASP A 207 -18.19 2.59 -1.34
CA ASP A 207 -18.14 1.33 -2.09
C ASP A 207 -17.80 0.14 -1.18
N ALA A 208 -16.81 0.29 -0.29
CA ALA A 208 -16.40 -0.75 0.64
C ALA A 208 -17.51 -1.21 1.61
N ASN A 209 -18.42 -0.32 2.00
CA ASN A 209 -19.39 -0.58 3.06
C ASN A 209 -20.22 -1.85 2.83
N GLN A 210 -20.62 -2.15 1.59
CA GLN A 210 -21.40 -3.37 1.29
C GLN A 210 -20.59 -4.65 1.54
N PHE A 211 -19.28 -4.63 1.33
CA PHE A 211 -18.37 -5.73 1.63
C PHE A 211 -18.09 -5.85 3.12
N LEU A 212 -17.84 -4.72 3.79
CA LEU A 212 -17.63 -4.68 5.25
C LEU A 212 -18.80 -5.30 6.01
N ARG A 213 -20.03 -5.06 5.54
CA ARG A 213 -21.24 -5.67 6.12
C ARG A 213 -21.27 -7.19 6.02
N VAL A 214 -20.59 -7.76 5.04
CA VAL A 214 -20.50 -9.20 4.82
C VAL A 214 -19.21 -9.78 5.43
N GLY A 215 -18.54 -9.03 6.30
CA GLY A 215 -17.37 -9.50 7.05
C GLY A 215 -16.04 -9.32 6.33
N PHE A 216 -16.00 -8.62 5.19
CA PHE A 216 -14.72 -8.17 4.65
C PHE A 216 -14.08 -7.13 5.57
N PHE A 217 -12.76 -7.07 5.54
CA PHE A 217 -11.99 -6.11 6.31
C PHE A 217 -10.76 -5.67 5.52
N GLN A 218 -10.25 -4.49 5.88
CA GLN A 218 -8.97 -4.00 5.36
C GLN A 218 -7.85 -4.56 6.23
N ASP A 219 -6.99 -5.40 5.66
CA ASP A 219 -5.83 -5.90 6.37
C ASP A 219 -4.82 -4.76 6.62
N ARG A 220 -4.31 -4.66 7.85
CA ARG A 220 -3.42 -3.56 8.24
C ARG A 220 -2.05 -3.64 7.55
N ALA A 221 -1.55 -4.83 7.24
CA ALA A 221 -0.30 -5.00 6.50
C ALA A 221 -0.47 -4.52 5.06
N LEU A 222 -1.57 -4.93 4.39
CA LEU A 222 -1.90 -4.45 3.04
C LEU A 222 -2.03 -2.93 2.98
N ALA A 223 -2.74 -2.35 3.95
CA ALA A 223 -2.95 -0.91 3.98
C ALA A 223 -1.64 -0.11 4.19
N LYS A 224 -0.69 -0.67 4.96
CA LYS A 224 0.64 -0.08 5.17
C LYS A 224 1.54 -0.20 3.94
N SER A 225 1.42 -1.27 3.17
CA SER A 225 2.22 -1.49 1.96
C SER A 225 1.70 -0.71 0.74
N GLY A 226 0.73 0.20 0.92
CA GLY A 226 0.15 0.98 -0.17
C GLY A 226 -0.99 0.29 -0.90
N HIS A 227 -1.44 -0.88 -0.44
CA HIS A 227 -2.52 -1.67 -1.01
C HIS A 227 -3.80 -1.59 -0.16
N GLY A 228 -4.08 -0.41 0.40
CA GLY A 228 -5.23 -0.18 1.29
C GLY A 228 -6.59 -0.21 0.60
N ASN A 229 -6.64 -0.30 -0.72
CA ASN A 229 -7.87 -0.50 -1.47
C ASN A 229 -8.33 -1.96 -1.51
N PHE A 230 -7.51 -2.94 -1.12
CA PHE A 230 -7.97 -4.33 -1.05
C PHE A 230 -8.68 -4.62 0.26
N LEU A 231 -9.85 -5.24 0.14
CA LEU A 231 -10.57 -5.88 1.22
C LEU A 231 -10.44 -7.38 1.09
N VAL A 232 -10.27 -8.05 2.23
CA VAL A 232 -10.16 -9.50 2.29
C VAL A 232 -11.17 -10.06 3.26
N ALA A 233 -11.59 -11.30 3.02
CA ALA A 233 -12.43 -12.05 3.93
C ALA A 233 -12.06 -13.53 3.88
N THR A 234 -12.26 -14.25 4.99
CA THR A 234 -12.22 -15.71 4.99
C THR A 234 -13.62 -16.26 5.13
N HIS A 235 -13.80 -17.56 4.89
CA HIS A 235 -15.08 -18.22 5.12
C HIS A 235 -15.65 -17.95 6.52
N ALA A 236 -14.81 -18.01 7.55
CA ALA A 236 -15.22 -17.72 8.92
C ALA A 236 -15.71 -16.28 9.12
N HIS A 237 -15.21 -15.31 8.33
CA HIS A 237 -15.63 -13.92 8.42
C HIS A 237 -17.00 -13.71 7.77
N TRP A 238 -17.21 -14.18 6.54
CA TRP A 238 -18.49 -13.97 5.85
C TRP A 238 -19.59 -14.94 6.28
N CYS A 239 -19.31 -15.91 7.16
CA CYS A 239 -20.36 -16.69 7.83
C CYS A 239 -20.96 -15.98 9.06
N ARG A 240 -20.33 -14.91 9.58
CA ARG A 240 -20.85 -14.15 10.73
C ARG A 240 -22.13 -13.41 10.37
N ASP A 241 -22.86 -12.91 11.36
CA ASP A 241 -24.02 -12.06 11.10
C ASP A 241 -23.62 -10.80 10.33
N MET A 242 -24.47 -10.38 9.39
CA MET A 242 -24.20 -9.16 8.62
C MET A 242 -24.26 -7.94 9.54
N LEU A 243 -23.29 -7.04 9.38
CA LEU A 243 -23.31 -5.77 10.10
C LEU A 243 -24.45 -4.87 9.60
N SER A 244 -24.97 -4.04 10.49
CA SER A 244 -25.83 -2.92 10.10
C SER A 244 -25.06 -1.90 9.28
N HIS A 245 -25.78 -1.05 8.54
CA HIS A 245 -25.18 0.04 7.77
C HIS A 245 -24.31 0.96 8.64
N GLU A 246 -24.84 1.35 9.81
CA GLU A 246 -24.14 2.23 10.75
C GLU A 246 -22.90 1.56 11.35
N GLN A 247 -22.95 0.25 11.61
CA GLN A 247 -21.78 -0.51 12.07
C GLN A 247 -20.67 -0.55 11.03
N ALA A 248 -21.01 -0.81 9.75
CA ALA A 248 -20.03 -0.81 8.67
C ALA A 248 -19.44 0.59 8.45
N LYS A 249 -20.28 1.63 8.46
CA LYS A 249 -19.83 3.03 8.38
C LYS A 249 -18.89 3.43 9.52
N ALA A 250 -19.06 2.85 10.71
CA ALA A 250 -18.20 3.12 11.85
C ALA A 250 -16.81 2.45 11.75
N ILE A 251 -16.60 1.53 10.80
CA ILE A 251 -15.30 0.89 10.60
C ILE A 251 -14.33 1.91 10.01
N ALA A 252 -13.33 2.27 10.80
CA ALA A 252 -12.27 3.16 10.39
C ALA A 252 -11.30 2.44 9.45
N PHE A 253 -11.07 3.01 8.27
CA PHE A 253 -9.98 2.57 7.40
C PHE A 253 -8.65 2.99 8.00
N PHE A 254 -7.62 2.18 7.77
CA PHE A 254 -6.24 2.55 8.02
C PHE A 254 -5.94 3.82 7.23
N LYS A 255 -5.73 4.91 7.97
CA LYS A 255 -5.20 6.14 7.43
C LYS A 255 -3.68 6.09 7.62
N PRO A 256 -2.88 6.10 6.53
CA PRO A 256 -1.45 6.25 6.70
C PRO A 256 -1.20 7.54 7.49
N ALA A 257 -0.18 7.53 8.35
CA ALA A 257 0.22 8.74 9.06
C ALA A 257 0.43 9.85 8.03
N LYS A 258 -0.11 11.06 8.30
CA LYS A 258 0.01 12.20 7.39
C LYS A 258 1.50 12.40 7.11
N GLN A 259 1.91 12.11 5.87
CA GLN A 259 3.28 12.35 5.45
C GLN A 259 3.54 13.84 5.55
N ASN A 260 4.74 14.22 6.01
CA ASN A 260 5.07 15.64 6.02
C ASN A 260 5.09 16.13 4.56
N PRO A 261 4.43 17.27 4.26
CA PRO A 261 4.36 17.78 2.90
C PRO A 261 5.78 18.03 2.38
N LYS A 262 5.94 17.88 1.06
CA LYS A 262 7.23 18.21 0.41
C LYS A 262 7.58 19.68 0.68
N PRO A 263 8.87 20.02 0.80
CA PRO A 263 9.28 21.40 0.98
C PRO A 263 8.82 22.27 -0.19
N THR A 264 8.18 23.40 0.09
CA THR A 264 7.77 24.39 -0.93
C THR A 264 8.39 25.75 -0.64
N GLY A 265 8.44 26.62 -1.65
CA GLY A 265 8.99 27.96 -1.54
C GLY A 265 10.43 27.98 -0.99
N LYS A 266 10.65 28.76 0.07
CA LYS A 266 11.98 28.90 0.71
C LYS A 266 12.49 27.61 1.33
N ASP A 267 11.61 26.72 1.78
CA ASP A 267 12.00 25.42 2.33
C ASP A 267 12.58 24.53 1.21
N SER A 268 12.01 24.61 -0.01
CA SER A 268 12.54 23.91 -1.20
C SER A 268 13.87 24.50 -1.68
N GLU A 269 13.97 25.84 -1.72
CA GLU A 269 15.23 26.53 -2.05
C GLU A 269 16.36 26.13 -1.08
N LEU A 270 16.05 26.03 0.21
CA LEU A 270 16.99 25.61 1.24
C LEU A 270 17.47 24.17 1.04
N GLN A 271 16.53 23.24 0.80
CA GLN A 271 16.85 21.85 0.51
C GLN A 271 17.79 21.74 -0.70
N LYS A 272 17.46 22.43 -1.78
CA LYS A 272 18.26 22.44 -3.01
C LYS A 272 19.66 23.02 -2.79
N ALA A 273 19.78 24.13 -2.07
CA ALA A 273 21.07 24.75 -1.79
C ALA A 273 22.03 23.81 -1.02
N VAL A 274 21.48 22.94 -0.16
CA VAL A 274 22.24 21.92 0.56
C VAL A 274 22.65 20.77 -0.37
N ILE A 275 21.76 20.32 -1.26
CA ILE A 275 22.05 19.27 -2.25
C ILE A 275 23.15 19.71 -3.23
N ASP A 276 23.07 20.94 -3.72
CA ASP A 276 24.01 21.48 -4.71
C ASP A 276 25.43 21.67 -4.13
N GLY A 277 25.56 21.82 -2.80
CA GLY A 277 26.84 21.67 -2.09
C GLY A 277 27.95 22.69 -2.44
N GLY A 278 27.61 23.85 -3.00
CA GLY A 278 28.58 24.85 -3.48
C GLY A 278 29.52 25.44 -2.41
N ALA A 279 30.62 26.08 -2.85
CA ALA A 279 31.61 26.71 -1.95
C ALA A 279 30.95 27.71 -0.97
N ASP A 280 29.95 28.44 -1.44
CA ASP A 280 29.18 29.45 -0.69
C ASP A 280 27.94 28.89 0.03
N MET A 281 27.77 27.56 0.12
CA MET A 281 26.61 26.90 0.73
C MET A 281 26.25 27.49 2.11
N GLU A 282 27.24 27.75 2.96
CA GLU A 282 27.00 28.31 4.29
C GLU A 282 26.32 29.69 4.24
N LYS A 283 26.79 30.56 3.34
CA LYS A 283 26.22 31.90 3.17
C LYS A 283 24.82 31.83 2.58
N THR A 284 24.62 30.96 1.60
CA THR A 284 23.31 30.75 0.95
C THR A 284 22.28 30.18 1.92
N VAL A 285 22.63 29.14 2.67
CA VAL A 285 21.76 28.51 3.69
C VAL A 285 21.35 29.54 4.74
N LYS A 286 22.30 30.31 5.29
CA LYS A 286 22.00 31.36 6.28
C LYS A 286 21.03 32.42 5.72
N SER A 287 21.27 32.90 4.50
CA SER A 287 20.40 33.87 3.83
C SER A 287 18.97 33.35 3.61
N ILE A 288 18.81 32.08 3.22
CA ILE A 288 17.47 31.49 3.02
C ILE A 288 16.74 31.32 4.35
N VAL A 289 17.46 30.91 5.41
CA VAL A 289 16.90 30.80 6.76
C VAL A 289 16.45 32.16 7.30
N GLU A 290 17.24 33.21 7.09
CA GLU A 290 16.88 34.60 7.43
C GLU A 290 15.64 35.09 6.65
N GLN A 291 15.43 34.59 5.44
CA GLN A 291 14.22 34.86 4.63
C GLN A 291 13.01 34.00 5.03
N GLY A 292 13.11 33.21 6.11
CA GLY A 292 12.01 32.41 6.66
C GLY A 292 12.02 30.92 6.25
N GLY A 293 13.08 30.44 5.59
CA GLY A 293 13.26 29.02 5.32
C GLY A 293 13.48 28.23 6.62
N SER A 294 12.69 27.18 6.84
CA SER A 294 12.81 26.30 8.00
C SER A 294 13.71 25.12 7.70
N ILE A 295 14.73 24.91 8.53
CA ILE A 295 15.65 23.76 8.44
C ILE A 295 14.90 22.43 8.63
N ALA A 296 13.93 22.39 9.53
CA ALA A 296 13.13 21.19 9.77
C ALA A 296 12.16 20.87 8.61
N ARG A 297 11.39 21.86 8.15
CA ARG A 297 10.40 21.66 7.06
C ARG A 297 11.02 21.47 5.69
N SER A 298 12.25 21.95 5.49
CA SER A 298 13.00 21.73 4.26
C SER A 298 13.57 20.33 4.11
N PHE A 299 13.59 19.52 5.19
CA PHE A 299 14.32 18.26 5.25
C PHE A 299 15.79 18.42 4.81
N ALA A 300 16.37 19.60 5.06
CA ALA A 300 17.73 19.90 4.63
C ALA A 300 18.76 18.95 5.27
N LEU A 301 18.53 18.53 6.52
CA LEU A 301 19.42 17.58 7.20
C LEU A 301 19.34 16.17 6.59
N HIS A 302 18.15 15.73 6.17
CA HIS A 302 17.94 14.51 5.41
C HIS A 302 18.70 14.54 4.09
N ALA A 303 18.59 15.65 3.35
CA ALA A 303 19.28 15.84 2.07
C ALA A 303 20.81 15.87 2.22
N ALA A 304 21.33 16.57 3.24
CA ALA A 304 22.76 16.56 3.55
C ALA A 304 23.26 15.15 3.92
N THR A 305 22.43 14.38 4.62
CA THR A 305 22.76 13.00 5.02
C THR A 305 22.76 12.05 3.82
N ALA A 306 21.77 12.17 2.94
CA ALA A 306 21.67 11.36 1.72
C ALA A 306 22.82 11.62 0.74
N THR A 307 23.33 12.86 0.69
CA THR A 307 24.50 13.24 -0.11
C THR A 307 25.84 13.01 0.59
N ASP A 308 25.83 12.44 1.80
CA ASP A 308 27.04 12.18 2.61
C ASP A 308 27.86 13.45 2.91
N SER A 309 27.18 14.61 2.93
CA SER A 309 27.81 15.92 3.08
C SER A 309 28.06 16.25 4.55
N LYS A 310 29.22 15.84 5.06
CA LYS A 310 29.69 16.18 6.42
C LYS A 310 29.60 17.68 6.71
N LYS A 311 30.01 18.53 5.75
CA LYS A 311 29.95 19.99 5.90
C LYS A 311 28.51 20.48 6.03
N GLY A 312 27.58 19.93 5.25
CA GLY A 312 26.16 20.25 5.32
C GLY A 312 25.54 19.83 6.66
N VAL A 313 25.77 18.59 7.08
CA VAL A 313 25.28 18.06 8.37
C VAL A 313 25.75 18.92 9.54
N LEU A 314 27.06 19.19 9.63
CA LEU A 314 27.61 20.02 10.71
C LEU A 314 27.08 21.47 10.69
N LEU A 315 26.86 22.04 9.51
CA LEU A 315 26.29 23.38 9.38
C LEU A 315 24.86 23.42 9.92
N LEU A 316 24.01 22.48 9.49
CA LEU A 316 22.60 22.47 9.85
C LEU A 316 22.40 22.19 11.35
N LEU A 317 23.19 21.26 11.92
CA LEU A 317 23.20 21.01 13.36
C LEU A 317 23.66 22.21 14.17
N ARG A 318 24.53 23.08 13.65
CA ARG A 318 24.93 24.32 14.32
C ARG A 318 23.85 25.40 14.28
N LEU A 319 23.06 25.42 13.21
CA LEU A 319 22.02 26.44 13.03
C LEU A 319 20.78 26.13 13.87
N ASP A 320 20.33 24.88 13.86
CA ASP A 320 19.12 24.49 14.60
C ASP A 320 19.11 22.99 14.91
N ARG A 321 19.98 22.56 15.82
CA ARG A 321 20.14 21.14 16.18
C ARG A 321 18.80 20.51 16.58
N ASP A 322 18.13 21.10 17.56
CA ASP A 322 17.04 20.43 18.26
C ASP A 322 15.78 20.32 17.37
N ALA A 323 15.56 21.26 16.44
CA ALA A 323 14.43 21.19 15.51
C ALA A 323 14.63 20.19 14.36
N CYS A 324 15.87 19.89 13.95
CA CYS A 324 16.13 19.07 12.76
C CYS A 324 16.71 17.68 13.04
N LEU A 325 17.39 17.46 14.17
CA LEU A 325 18.13 16.21 14.43
C LEU A 325 17.24 14.96 14.37
N ASN A 326 16.00 15.09 14.87
CA ASN A 326 15.01 14.02 14.97
C ASN A 326 13.76 14.29 14.12
N SER A 327 13.80 15.28 13.22
CA SER A 327 12.66 15.53 12.33
C SER A 327 12.48 14.38 11.34
N ILE A 328 11.24 14.12 10.93
CA ILE A 328 10.92 13.09 9.94
C ILE A 328 10.65 13.73 8.58
N ASP A 329 11.12 13.12 7.51
CA ASP A 329 10.84 13.56 6.13
C ASP A 329 9.44 13.14 5.66
N SER A 330 9.16 13.33 4.36
CA SER A 330 7.92 12.87 3.74
C SER A 330 7.74 11.34 3.76
N ASN A 331 8.82 10.57 3.93
CA ASN A 331 8.76 9.11 4.06
C ASN A 331 8.63 8.67 5.53
N GLY A 332 8.60 9.61 6.47
CA GLY A 332 8.62 9.34 7.90
C GLY A 332 10.01 8.97 8.42
N GLN A 333 11.08 9.17 7.66
CA GLN A 333 12.43 8.79 8.06
C GLN A 333 13.13 9.92 8.81
N THR A 334 13.91 9.59 9.83
CA THR A 334 14.84 10.54 10.47
C THR A 334 16.15 10.63 9.68
N PRO A 335 16.97 11.67 9.87
CA PRO A 335 18.31 11.72 9.31
C PRO A 335 19.15 10.50 9.72
N LEU A 336 18.98 10.01 10.96
CA LEU A 336 19.67 8.81 11.43
C LEU A 336 19.29 7.56 10.63
N MET A 337 18.02 7.40 10.23
CA MET A 337 17.58 6.28 9.40
C MET A 337 18.18 6.33 7.98
N ILE A 338 18.26 7.53 7.39
CA ILE A 338 18.91 7.71 6.08
C ILE A 338 20.39 7.35 6.18
N ALA A 339 21.09 7.86 7.19
CA ALA A 339 22.49 7.52 7.43
C ALA A 339 22.68 6.01 7.59
N ALA A 340 21.81 5.36 8.39
CA ALA A 340 21.83 3.93 8.62
C ALA A 340 21.64 3.11 7.32
N GLY A 341 20.67 3.46 6.48
CA GLY A 341 20.44 2.80 5.19
C GLY A 341 21.66 2.88 4.25
N MET A 342 22.36 4.02 4.25
CA MET A 342 23.57 4.22 3.45
C MET A 342 24.75 3.35 3.89
N MET A 343 24.74 2.80 5.11
CA MET A 343 25.83 1.96 5.63
C MET A 343 25.82 0.53 5.10
N ALA A 344 24.66 0.02 4.68
CA ALA A 344 24.45 -1.40 4.32
C ALA A 344 25.38 -1.90 3.20
N GLY A 345 25.75 -1.02 2.27
CA GLY A 345 26.67 -1.31 1.17
C GLY A 345 28.16 -1.17 1.51
N LYS A 346 28.50 -0.44 2.59
CA LYS A 346 29.83 0.12 2.82
C LYS A 346 30.78 -0.80 3.60
N SER A 347 32.06 -0.45 3.60
CA SER A 347 33.13 -1.10 4.35
C SER A 347 33.80 -0.13 5.31
N LYS A 348 34.53 -0.64 6.32
CA LYS A 348 35.24 0.19 7.32
C LYS A 348 36.26 1.19 6.73
N LYS A 349 36.64 1.06 5.47
CA LYS A 349 37.57 1.98 4.79
C LYS A 349 36.89 3.21 4.20
N ASP A 350 35.56 3.23 4.17
CA ASP A 350 34.80 4.33 3.60
C ASP A 350 34.64 5.44 4.66
N GLU A 351 35.10 6.66 4.36
CA GLU A 351 35.04 7.87 5.23
C GLU A 351 33.60 8.30 5.60
N SER A 352 32.61 7.56 5.12
CA SER A 352 31.20 7.90 5.20
C SER A 352 30.48 7.33 6.41
N ALA A 353 31.18 6.59 7.27
CA ALA A 353 30.74 6.35 8.64
C ALA A 353 30.66 7.64 9.47
N GLU A 354 31.34 8.72 9.03
CA GLU A 354 31.44 9.96 9.78
C GLU A 354 30.09 10.66 9.98
N VAL A 355 29.20 10.64 8.99
CA VAL A 355 27.87 11.27 9.13
C VAL A 355 27.03 10.56 10.18
N LEU A 356 27.04 9.22 10.19
CA LEU A 356 26.35 8.42 11.20
C LEU A 356 26.86 8.77 12.61
N ASP A 357 28.19 8.78 12.77
CA ASP A 357 28.82 9.07 14.06
C ASP A 357 28.54 10.52 14.52
N ILE A 358 28.50 11.50 13.60
CA ILE A 358 28.13 12.89 13.91
C ILE A 358 26.70 12.98 14.43
N LEU A 359 25.74 12.30 13.79
CA LEU A 359 24.34 12.33 14.21
C LEU A 359 24.15 11.66 15.59
N LEU A 360 24.80 10.51 15.82
CA LEU A 360 24.78 9.84 17.12
C LEU A 360 25.43 10.69 18.22
N ALA A 361 26.59 11.30 17.95
CA ALA A 361 27.27 12.20 18.87
C ALA A 361 26.45 13.47 19.18
N ALA A 362 25.63 13.93 18.22
CA ALA A 362 24.70 15.03 18.41
C ALA A 362 23.47 14.65 19.25
N GLY A 363 23.27 13.37 19.55
CA GLY A 363 22.15 12.85 20.36
C GLY A 363 20.93 12.41 19.54
N ALA A 364 21.12 11.97 18.30
CA ALA A 364 20.02 11.46 17.49
C ALA A 364 19.32 10.28 18.18
N ASP A 365 17.99 10.29 18.18
CA ASP A 365 17.18 9.28 18.83
C ASP A 365 17.11 8.00 17.98
N ARG A 366 17.52 6.89 18.58
CA ARG A 366 17.55 5.55 17.96
C ARG A 366 16.19 4.84 18.01
N SER A 367 15.26 5.33 18.82
CA SER A 367 13.96 4.70 19.07
C SER A 367 12.85 5.17 18.13
N ILE A 368 13.04 6.29 17.42
CA ILE A 368 12.05 6.81 16.48
C ILE A 368 11.80 5.79 15.39
N GLN A 369 10.52 5.60 15.04
CA GLN A 369 10.06 4.68 14.02
C GLN A 369 9.56 5.44 12.80
N ASN A 370 9.85 4.92 11.60
CA ASN A 370 9.31 5.46 10.37
C ASN A 370 7.85 5.04 10.14
N SER A 371 7.28 5.43 8.99
CA SER A 371 5.93 5.05 8.57
C SER A 371 5.67 3.54 8.54
N GLY A 372 6.72 2.73 8.33
CA GLY A 372 6.69 1.27 8.40
C GLY A 372 6.91 0.67 9.81
N GLY A 373 7.11 1.50 10.84
CA GLY A 373 7.40 1.06 12.20
C GLY A 373 8.88 0.71 12.46
N MET A 374 9.75 0.87 11.47
CA MET A 374 11.18 0.54 11.61
C MET A 374 11.95 1.68 12.25
N THR A 375 12.88 1.32 13.13
CA THR A 375 13.91 2.24 13.65
C THR A 375 15.08 2.35 12.67
N ALA A 376 16.07 3.20 12.97
CA ALA A 376 17.32 3.24 12.19
C ALA A 376 18.04 1.88 12.14
N TYR A 377 17.95 1.10 13.23
CA TYR A 377 18.45 -0.27 13.27
C TYR A 377 17.70 -1.18 12.28
N GLY A 378 16.36 -1.15 12.25
CA GLY A 378 15.56 -1.95 11.32
C GLY A 378 15.85 -1.62 9.86
N VAL A 379 15.95 -0.32 9.53
CA VAL A 379 16.31 0.15 8.18
C VAL A 379 17.67 -0.39 7.75
N PHE A 380 18.69 -0.29 8.61
CA PHE A 380 20.02 -0.83 8.30
C PHE A 380 20.00 -2.34 8.03
N GLN A 381 19.25 -3.11 8.83
CA GLN A 381 19.13 -4.55 8.67
C GLN A 381 18.38 -4.91 7.38
N ALA A 382 17.28 -4.23 7.08
CA ALA A 382 16.48 -4.46 5.87
C ALA A 382 17.32 -4.24 4.61
N VAL A 383 17.97 -3.07 4.48
CA VAL A 383 18.81 -2.74 3.32
C VAL A 383 20.02 -3.69 3.23
N SER A 384 20.60 -4.09 4.37
CA SER A 384 21.71 -5.05 4.38
C SER A 384 21.29 -6.42 3.85
N LYS A 385 20.09 -6.90 4.21
CA LYS A 385 19.53 -8.16 3.70
C LYS A 385 19.21 -8.05 2.21
N GLU A 386 18.59 -6.97 1.76
CA GLU A 386 18.31 -6.73 0.33
C GLU A 386 19.59 -6.72 -0.50
N TYR A 387 20.63 -6.02 -0.04
CA TYR A 387 21.91 -5.99 -0.72
C TYR A 387 22.55 -7.39 -0.79
N GLN A 388 22.47 -8.17 0.29
CA GLN A 388 22.93 -9.56 0.28
C GLN A 388 22.14 -10.38 -0.73
N LEU A 389 20.82 -10.35 -0.67
CA LEU A 389 19.95 -11.08 -1.60
C LEU A 389 20.25 -10.72 -3.06
N MET A 390 20.36 -9.44 -3.37
CA MET A 390 20.74 -8.94 -4.69
C MET A 390 22.10 -9.52 -5.15
N MET A 391 23.11 -9.51 -4.28
CA MET A 391 24.42 -10.10 -4.59
C MET A 391 24.34 -11.62 -4.78
N GLU A 392 23.53 -12.32 -4.01
CA GLU A 392 23.29 -13.76 -4.16
C GLU A 392 22.63 -14.07 -5.50
N THR A 393 21.60 -13.31 -5.87
CA THR A 393 20.89 -13.42 -7.15
C THR A 393 21.84 -13.16 -8.33
N MET A 394 22.67 -12.11 -8.27
CA MET A 394 23.62 -11.80 -9.34
C MET A 394 24.75 -12.82 -9.49
N THR A 395 25.22 -13.41 -8.40
CA THR A 395 26.37 -14.32 -8.41
C THR A 395 26.00 -15.80 -8.46
N GLY A 396 24.70 -16.12 -8.33
CA GLY A 396 24.19 -17.50 -8.27
C GLY A 396 24.70 -18.30 -7.08
N ARG A 397 25.29 -17.64 -6.08
CA ARG A 397 25.90 -18.25 -4.90
C ARG A 397 25.67 -17.36 -3.69
N LYS A 398 25.59 -18.00 -2.52
CA LYS A 398 25.63 -17.28 -1.25
C LYS A 398 26.97 -16.56 -1.12
N ALA A 399 27.03 -15.27 -1.43
CA ALA A 399 28.28 -14.52 -1.39
C ALA A 399 28.76 -14.44 0.07
N PRO A 400 29.93 -15.01 0.42
CA PRO A 400 30.43 -14.89 1.78
C PRO A 400 30.73 -13.42 2.06
N VAL A 401 30.04 -12.84 3.06
CA VAL A 401 30.35 -11.50 3.54
C VAL A 401 31.78 -11.52 4.08
N PRO A 402 32.71 -10.69 3.56
CA PRO A 402 34.08 -10.64 4.07
C PRO A 402 34.08 -10.39 5.57
N LEU A 403 34.95 -11.08 6.33
CA LEU A 403 35.01 -10.98 7.80
C LEU A 403 35.06 -9.52 8.30
N GLN A 404 35.84 -8.68 7.61
CA GLN A 404 35.97 -7.25 7.90
C GLN A 404 34.66 -6.48 7.72
N LYS A 405 33.87 -6.83 6.70
CA LYS A 405 32.55 -6.23 6.47
C LYS A 405 31.55 -6.72 7.52
N ARG A 406 31.62 -8.00 7.93
CA ARG A 406 30.80 -8.52 9.03
C ARG A 406 31.07 -7.80 10.34
N GLN A 407 32.33 -7.68 10.75
CA GLN A 407 32.72 -6.97 11.98
C GLN A 407 32.26 -5.51 11.97
N TYR A 408 32.37 -4.86 10.81
CA TYR A 408 31.87 -3.50 10.63
C TYR A 408 30.35 -3.40 10.74
N GLN A 409 29.61 -4.34 10.13
CA GLN A 409 28.16 -4.40 10.25
C GLN A 409 27.70 -4.66 11.69
N GLU A 410 28.45 -5.47 12.45
CA GLU A 410 28.23 -5.70 13.89
C GLU A 410 28.46 -4.41 14.70
N GLU A 411 29.54 -3.66 14.42
CA GLU A 411 29.82 -2.38 15.06
C GLU A 411 28.70 -1.35 14.81
N VAL A 412 28.22 -1.24 13.56
CA VAL A 412 27.11 -0.34 13.20
C VAL A 412 25.80 -0.80 13.84
N THR A 413 25.54 -2.11 13.88
CA THR A 413 24.39 -2.72 14.54
C THR A 413 24.33 -2.33 16.02
N GLU A 414 25.44 -2.44 16.74
CA GLU A 414 25.53 -2.10 18.15
C GLU A 414 25.25 -0.61 18.40
N LYS A 415 25.79 0.27 17.57
CA LYS A 415 25.55 1.72 17.65
C LYS A 415 24.09 2.08 17.46
N LEU A 416 23.42 1.46 16.49
CA LEU A 416 22.05 1.78 16.09
C LEU A 416 20.97 1.14 16.97
N LEU A 417 21.31 0.13 17.76
CA LEU A 417 20.34 -0.59 18.56
C LEU A 417 19.57 0.37 19.51
N PRO A 418 18.22 0.39 19.48
CA PRO A 418 17.45 1.21 20.40
C PRO A 418 17.68 0.75 21.85
N PRO A 419 17.56 1.65 22.85
CA PRO A 419 17.77 1.30 24.25
C PRO A 419 16.82 0.21 24.77
N GLU A 420 15.61 0.12 24.20
CA GLU A 420 14.60 -0.91 24.53
C GLU A 420 14.74 -2.18 23.68
N GLY A 421 15.76 -2.24 22.81
CA GLY A 421 15.96 -3.30 21.83
C GLY A 421 15.19 -3.08 20.52
N PRO A 422 15.26 -4.04 19.57
CA PRO A 422 14.63 -3.92 18.26
C PRO A 422 13.10 -3.87 18.36
N SER A 423 12.48 -2.99 17.57
CA SER A 423 11.02 -2.93 17.43
C SER A 423 10.45 -4.21 16.82
N ALA A 424 9.13 -4.39 16.89
CA ALA A 424 8.44 -5.48 16.20
C ALA A 424 8.73 -5.46 14.69
N ALA A 425 8.68 -4.28 14.07
CA ALA A 425 8.97 -4.10 12.66
C ALA A 425 10.46 -4.32 12.33
N ASP A 426 11.39 -3.98 13.24
CA ASP A 426 12.82 -4.21 13.00
C ASP A 426 13.13 -5.71 12.85
N LYS A 427 12.43 -6.55 13.62
CA LYS A 427 12.59 -8.02 13.57
C LYS A 427 12.08 -8.61 12.26
N THR A 428 11.04 -8.01 11.70
CA THR A 428 10.38 -8.50 10.48
C THR A 428 10.84 -7.77 9.22
N GLY A 429 11.74 -6.78 9.33
CA GLY A 429 12.25 -6.01 8.19
C GLY A 429 11.25 -4.99 7.66
N GLY A 430 10.49 -4.35 8.55
CA GLY A 430 9.39 -3.44 8.20
C GLY A 430 8.09 -4.14 7.81
N ASN A 431 8.16 -5.45 7.62
CA ASN A 431 7.01 -6.26 7.27
C ASN A 431 6.26 -6.61 8.56
N MET A 432 5.39 -5.73 9.07
CA MET A 432 4.61 -5.99 10.30
C MET A 432 3.62 -7.16 10.17
N GLU A 433 3.63 -7.90 9.05
CA GLU A 433 3.06 -9.25 8.90
C GLU A 433 3.59 -10.16 10.03
N GLY A 434 2.76 -10.48 11.02
CA GLY A 434 3.10 -11.49 12.05
C GLY A 434 2.95 -11.08 13.52
N LEU A 435 2.82 -9.79 13.86
CA LEU A 435 2.89 -9.31 15.25
C LEU A 435 1.72 -8.39 15.65
N VAL A 436 0.49 -8.75 15.31
CA VAL A 436 -0.68 -8.24 16.03
C VAL A 436 -1.15 -9.35 16.97
N GLN A 437 -0.86 -9.19 18.26
CA GLN A 437 -1.67 -9.86 19.28
C GLN A 437 -3.06 -9.24 19.18
N PHE A 438 -4.05 -10.07 18.85
CA PHE A 438 -5.44 -9.71 19.07
C PHE A 438 -5.61 -9.61 20.59
N ASP A 439 -5.90 -8.41 21.10
CA ASP A 439 -6.56 -8.31 22.40
C ASP A 439 -7.94 -8.95 22.22
N GLU A 440 -8.17 -10.04 22.96
CA GLU A 440 -9.43 -10.81 22.98
C GLU A 440 -10.65 -9.98 23.40
#